data_AF-S9U435-F1
#
_entry.id   AF-S9U435-F1
#
_cell.length_a   1.000
_cell.length_b   1.000
_cell.length_c   1.000
_cell.angle_alpha   90.00
_cell.angle_beta   90.00
_cell.angle_gamma   90.00
#
_symmetry.space_group_name_H-M   'P 1'
#
loop_
_entity.id
_entity.type
_entity.pdbx_description
1 polymer ?
#
loop_
_entity_poly.entity_id
_entity_poly.type
_entity_poly.pdbx_seq_one_letter_code
_entity_poly.pdbx_strand_id
1 'polypeptide(L)'
;MSGGGSGHEPAHAGFVADGWLSAAVCGSVFASPPTAHVSAAIAYLAQAQGAHGPGILIVVKNYAGDHLNFEYAARQARAQGVRVETVLAADDAVFGTKDTDKRRGIAGCCLLYKILGAAASQGRGLDELTALAARVCLNMRTVGAALSSCALPGGPPSSSLPHGCVEIGLGIHGERGLAQVPFAGAAALTRDLIDALLNGYGEHRAATTPLARGLRALLLVNNLGATTDMELHLIASHALRHLADAGIVVVGVSCGRYMTALDMHGLSITLLVVAEDADLDFMLRTDALQKPLMNFDAPQAPLSLVPGPLTALQLAQQAAADRAGAAAPSGELATTTRFVFERLAAMESVLNALDADVGDGDLGSGVRRA
;
A
#
# COMPACT_ATOMS: atom_id res chain seq x y z
N MET A 1 -22.30 -2.71 -0.26
CA MET A 1 -21.79 -3.43 -1.46
C MET A 1 -20.87 -2.52 -2.28
N SER A 2 -20.08 -3.06 -3.20
CA SER A 2 -19.25 -2.27 -4.14
C SER A 2 -19.02 -3.06 -5.44
N GLY A 3 -18.12 -2.59 -6.30
CA GLY A 3 -17.73 -3.28 -7.53
C GLY A 3 -16.96 -2.40 -8.52
N GLY A 4 -16.84 -2.92 -9.74
CA GLY A 4 -16.11 -2.29 -10.84
C GLY A 4 -15.47 -3.32 -11.76
N GLY A 5 -14.58 -2.86 -12.64
CA GLY A 5 -13.78 -3.76 -13.48
C GLY A 5 -12.90 -4.71 -12.65
N SER A 6 -12.63 -5.89 -13.22
CA SER A 6 -11.67 -6.85 -12.66
C SER A 6 -10.23 -6.40 -12.94
N GLY A 7 -9.24 -7.06 -12.32
CA GLY A 7 -7.82 -6.71 -12.44
C GLY A 7 -7.26 -5.86 -11.30
N HIS A 8 -8.04 -5.71 -10.22
CA HIS A 8 -7.66 -4.99 -9.01
C HIS A 8 -7.64 -5.88 -7.77
N GLU A 9 -7.62 -7.20 -7.96
CA GLU A 9 -7.73 -8.19 -6.90
C GLU A 9 -6.67 -7.94 -5.80
N PRO A 10 -7.05 -8.00 -4.51
CA PRO A 10 -8.29 -8.55 -3.98
C PRO A 10 -9.52 -7.63 -4.06
N ALA A 11 -9.39 -6.34 -4.43
CA ALA A 11 -10.55 -5.49 -4.63
C ALA A 11 -11.37 -5.95 -5.84
N HIS A 12 -12.68 -6.20 -5.75
CA HIS A 12 -13.57 -6.03 -4.59
C HIS A 12 -13.95 -7.34 -3.90
N ALA A 13 -13.91 -8.45 -4.64
CA ALA A 13 -14.42 -9.74 -4.21
C ALA A 13 -13.71 -10.30 -2.97
N GLY A 14 -12.43 -10.03 -2.79
CA GLY A 14 -11.67 -10.45 -1.62
C GLY A 14 -12.07 -9.73 -0.33
N PHE A 15 -12.89 -8.67 -0.42
CA PHE A 15 -13.50 -7.98 0.72
C PHE A 15 -14.97 -8.37 0.92
N VAL A 16 -15.48 -9.42 0.27
CA VAL A 16 -16.81 -9.97 0.57
C VAL A 16 -16.71 -10.94 1.73
N ALA A 17 -17.03 -10.47 2.92
CA ALA A 17 -16.95 -11.23 4.17
C ALA A 17 -17.77 -10.54 5.27
N ASP A 18 -18.00 -11.24 6.38
CA ASP A 18 -18.59 -10.66 7.58
C ASP A 18 -17.74 -9.49 8.10
N GLY A 19 -18.39 -8.39 8.46
CA GLY A 19 -17.71 -7.15 8.82
C GLY A 19 -17.13 -6.37 7.63
N TRP A 20 -17.34 -6.79 6.39
CA TRP A 20 -16.87 -6.09 5.19
C TRP A 20 -18.02 -5.83 4.19
N LEU A 21 -17.79 -6.06 2.89
CA LEU A 21 -18.82 -5.94 1.87
C LEU A 21 -19.76 -7.13 1.93
N SER A 22 -21.07 -6.88 1.88
CA SER A 22 -22.06 -7.96 1.69
C SER A 22 -22.06 -8.55 0.28
N ALA A 23 -21.59 -7.77 -0.71
CA ALA A 23 -21.51 -8.19 -2.12
C ALA A 23 -20.52 -7.31 -2.90
N ALA A 24 -19.92 -7.91 -3.93
CA ALA A 24 -19.08 -7.25 -4.93
C ALA A 24 -19.57 -7.60 -6.34
N VAL A 25 -19.72 -6.60 -7.22
CA VAL A 25 -20.11 -6.80 -8.62
C VAL A 25 -18.90 -6.60 -9.52
N CYS A 26 -18.44 -7.68 -10.15
CA CYS A 26 -17.22 -7.67 -10.96
C CYS A 26 -17.56 -7.61 -12.45
N GLY A 27 -17.02 -6.62 -13.15
CA GLY A 27 -17.06 -6.51 -14.61
C GLY A 27 -15.87 -7.20 -15.28
N SER A 28 -15.72 -7.02 -16.59
CA SER A 28 -14.51 -7.48 -17.30
C SER A 28 -13.26 -6.73 -16.82
N VAL A 29 -12.07 -7.19 -17.21
CA VAL A 29 -10.80 -6.53 -16.84
C VAL A 29 -10.84 -5.06 -17.24
N PHE A 30 -10.68 -4.18 -16.25
CA PHE A 30 -10.74 -2.71 -16.37
C PHE A 30 -12.02 -2.13 -17.00
N ALA A 31 -13.14 -2.87 -16.98
CA ALA A 31 -14.42 -2.40 -17.47
C ALA A 31 -15.51 -2.56 -16.41
N SER A 32 -16.20 -1.45 -16.08
CA SER A 32 -17.34 -1.43 -15.16
C SER A 32 -18.36 -2.54 -15.47
N PRO A 33 -18.93 -3.22 -14.46
CA PRO A 33 -19.98 -4.21 -14.69
C PRO A 33 -21.20 -3.56 -15.36
N PRO A 34 -21.89 -4.27 -16.26
CA PRO A 34 -23.15 -3.80 -16.82
C PRO A 34 -24.18 -3.48 -15.73
N THR A 35 -25.00 -2.45 -15.93
CA THR A 35 -26.08 -2.07 -14.99
C THR A 35 -26.94 -3.26 -14.58
N ALA A 36 -27.27 -4.17 -15.51
CA ALA A 36 -28.09 -5.35 -15.21
C ALA A 36 -27.50 -6.21 -14.08
N HIS A 37 -26.17 -6.34 -14.00
CA HIS A 37 -25.50 -7.10 -12.96
C HIS A 37 -25.57 -6.35 -11.61
N VAL A 38 -25.43 -5.02 -11.64
CA VAL A 38 -25.57 -4.18 -10.44
C VAL A 38 -27.01 -4.22 -9.92
N SER A 39 -28.01 -4.07 -10.79
CA SER A 39 -29.43 -4.17 -10.44
C SER A 39 -29.76 -5.55 -9.85
N ALA A 40 -29.22 -6.63 -10.40
CA ALA A 40 -29.41 -7.97 -9.85
C ALA A 40 -28.84 -8.12 -8.43
N ALA A 41 -27.66 -7.58 -8.17
CA ALA A 41 -27.07 -7.59 -6.83
C ALA A 41 -27.86 -6.75 -5.82
N ILE A 42 -28.35 -5.57 -6.22
CA ILE A 42 -29.23 -4.74 -5.37
C ILE A 42 -30.53 -5.49 -5.07
N ALA A 43 -31.17 -6.09 -6.07
CA ALA A 43 -32.40 -6.86 -5.90
C ALA A 43 -32.20 -8.06 -4.96
N TYR A 44 -31.08 -8.79 -5.12
CA TYR A 44 -30.73 -9.90 -4.23
C TYR A 44 -30.58 -9.43 -2.77
N LEU A 45 -29.83 -8.36 -2.53
CA LEU A 45 -29.64 -7.82 -1.18
C LEU A 45 -30.95 -7.25 -0.59
N ALA A 46 -31.79 -6.63 -1.41
CA ALA A 46 -33.11 -6.13 -1.00
C ALA A 46 -34.03 -7.28 -0.58
N GLN A 47 -34.01 -8.40 -1.31
CA GLN A 47 -34.75 -9.59 -0.95
C GLN A 47 -34.20 -10.24 0.34
N ALA A 48 -32.87 -10.36 0.44
CA ALA A 48 -32.21 -11.03 1.57
C ALA A 48 -32.44 -10.31 2.91
N GLN A 49 -32.52 -8.98 2.90
CA GLN A 49 -32.77 -8.19 4.12
C GLN A 49 -34.26 -8.05 4.49
N GLY A 50 -35.18 -8.41 3.60
CA GLY A 50 -36.62 -8.29 3.80
C GLY A 50 -37.16 -6.86 3.73
N ALA A 51 -38.49 -6.72 3.84
CA ALA A 51 -39.21 -5.45 3.65
C ALA A 51 -38.84 -4.34 4.65
N HIS A 52 -38.30 -4.71 5.81
CA HIS A 52 -37.87 -3.79 6.87
C HIS A 52 -36.36 -3.85 7.12
N GLY A 53 -35.59 -4.28 6.12
CA GLY A 53 -34.13 -4.33 6.21
C GLY A 53 -33.47 -2.95 6.35
N PRO A 54 -32.19 -2.92 6.74
CA PRO A 54 -31.46 -1.68 7.04
C PRO A 54 -31.19 -0.78 5.82
N GLY A 55 -31.40 -1.27 4.60
CA GLY A 55 -31.07 -0.62 3.34
C GLY A 55 -29.68 -0.99 2.81
N ILE A 56 -29.30 -0.45 1.65
CA ILE A 56 -28.08 -0.82 0.93
C ILE A 56 -27.24 0.43 0.70
N LEU A 57 -26.03 0.48 1.26
CA LEU A 57 -25.01 1.45 0.88
C LEU A 57 -24.13 0.88 -0.24
N ILE A 58 -23.97 1.63 -1.31
CA ILE A 58 -23.13 1.31 -2.45
C ILE A 58 -21.92 2.25 -2.47
N VAL A 59 -20.73 1.69 -2.30
CA VAL A 59 -19.48 2.45 -2.50
C VAL A 59 -19.08 2.31 -3.97
N VAL A 60 -18.95 3.44 -4.66
CA VAL A 60 -18.66 3.50 -6.11
C VAL A 60 -17.34 4.23 -6.31
N LYS A 61 -16.37 3.64 -7.02
CA LYS A 61 -15.12 4.34 -7.37
C LYS A 61 -15.42 5.43 -8.39
N ASN A 62 -14.75 6.58 -8.28
CA ASN A 62 -14.97 7.70 -9.18
C ASN A 62 -14.35 7.48 -10.57
N TYR A 63 -15.04 6.68 -11.37
CA TYR A 63 -14.78 6.42 -12.77
C TYR A 63 -16.10 6.53 -13.53
N ALA A 64 -16.09 7.14 -14.72
CA ALA A 64 -17.30 7.45 -15.46
C ALA A 64 -18.21 6.22 -15.68
N GLY A 65 -17.62 5.07 -16.05
CA GLY A 65 -18.36 3.83 -16.26
C GLY A 65 -18.93 3.24 -14.96
N ASP A 66 -18.20 3.33 -13.84
CA ASP A 66 -18.69 2.88 -12.53
C ASP A 66 -19.84 3.79 -12.08
N HIS A 67 -19.64 5.11 -12.13
CA HIS A 67 -20.65 6.10 -11.75
C HIS A 67 -21.95 5.93 -12.54
N LEU A 68 -21.88 5.82 -13.88
CA LEU A 68 -23.05 5.70 -14.73
C LEU A 68 -23.84 4.41 -14.45
N ASN A 69 -23.17 3.27 -14.39
CA ASN A 69 -23.84 1.97 -14.23
C ASN A 69 -24.44 1.81 -12.82
N PHE A 70 -23.69 2.16 -11.77
CA PHE A 70 -24.15 2.00 -10.40
C PHE A 70 -25.22 3.02 -10.01
N GLU A 71 -25.08 4.29 -10.40
CA GLU A 71 -26.10 5.31 -10.08
C GLU A 71 -27.40 5.06 -10.86
N TYR A 72 -27.33 4.57 -12.10
CA TYR A 72 -28.52 4.18 -12.83
C TYR A 72 -29.25 3.00 -12.16
N ALA A 73 -28.52 1.96 -11.73
CA ALA A 73 -29.09 0.83 -10.98
C ALA A 73 -29.70 1.28 -9.63
N ALA A 74 -29.00 2.14 -8.88
CA ALA A 74 -29.48 2.68 -7.61
C ALA A 74 -30.78 3.50 -7.79
N ARG A 75 -30.85 4.37 -8.80
CA ARG A 75 -32.07 5.13 -9.12
C ARG A 75 -33.25 4.24 -9.45
N GLN A 76 -33.03 3.16 -10.23
CA GLN A 76 -34.11 2.20 -10.52
C GLN A 76 -34.59 1.50 -9.25
N ALA A 77 -33.69 1.07 -8.39
CA ALA A 77 -34.04 0.40 -7.14
C ALA A 77 -34.81 1.34 -6.18
N ARG A 78 -34.37 2.60 -6.05
CA ARG A 78 -35.09 3.64 -5.29
C ARG A 78 -36.50 3.86 -5.84
N ALA A 79 -36.67 3.91 -7.17
CA ALA A 79 -37.99 4.03 -7.81
C ALA A 79 -38.91 2.83 -7.54
N GLN A 80 -38.35 1.67 -7.20
CA GLN A 80 -39.06 0.46 -6.78
C GLN A 80 -39.26 0.38 -5.25
N GLY A 81 -38.91 1.42 -4.51
CA GLY A 81 -39.08 1.49 -3.06
C GLY A 81 -37.94 0.85 -2.24
N VAL A 82 -36.86 0.42 -2.88
CA VAL A 82 -35.68 -0.08 -2.16
C VAL A 82 -34.90 1.09 -1.56
N ARG A 83 -34.61 1.02 -0.25
CA ARG A 83 -33.71 1.96 0.42
C ARG A 83 -32.27 1.72 -0.02
N VAL A 84 -31.75 2.59 -0.88
CA VAL A 84 -30.38 2.51 -1.40
C VAL A 84 -29.74 3.89 -1.31
N GLU A 85 -28.50 3.94 -0.83
CA GLU A 85 -27.65 5.13 -0.93
C GLU A 85 -26.34 4.84 -1.65
N THR A 86 -25.78 5.87 -2.27
CA THR A 86 -24.53 5.81 -3.03
C THR A 86 -23.50 6.76 -2.43
N VAL A 87 -22.26 6.31 -2.30
CA VAL A 87 -21.12 7.16 -1.94
C VAL A 87 -20.02 7.00 -2.96
N LEU A 88 -19.46 8.13 -3.38
CA LEU A 88 -18.37 8.19 -4.34
C LEU A 88 -17.03 8.14 -3.61
N ALA A 89 -16.24 7.11 -3.88
CA ALA A 89 -14.85 7.03 -3.48
C ALA A 89 -14.01 7.82 -4.49
N ALA A 90 -13.46 8.95 -4.04
CA ALA A 90 -12.73 9.91 -4.86
C ALA A 90 -11.47 10.36 -4.10
N ASP A 91 -10.61 9.40 -3.76
CA ASP A 91 -9.48 9.58 -2.84
C ASP A 91 -8.19 10.04 -3.55
N ASP A 92 -8.04 9.81 -4.85
CA ASP A 92 -6.85 10.25 -5.60
C ASP A 92 -6.67 11.76 -5.52
N ALA A 93 -5.54 12.22 -4.98
CA ALA A 93 -5.25 13.61 -4.71
C ALA A 93 -4.25 14.21 -5.70
N VAL A 94 -3.80 13.45 -6.70
CA VAL A 94 -2.72 13.92 -7.60
C VAL A 94 -3.12 15.14 -8.43
N PHE A 95 -4.40 15.27 -8.75
CA PHE A 95 -4.99 16.42 -9.48
C PHE A 95 -5.57 17.51 -8.57
N GLY A 96 -5.35 17.42 -7.26
CA GLY A 96 -5.90 18.35 -6.26
C GLY A 96 -6.94 17.69 -5.35
N THR A 97 -7.34 18.41 -4.30
CA THR A 97 -8.32 17.94 -3.31
C THR A 97 -9.62 18.75 -3.27
N LYS A 98 -9.66 19.91 -3.94
CA LYS A 98 -10.80 20.83 -3.90
C LYS A 98 -11.96 20.43 -4.82
N ASP A 99 -11.66 19.72 -5.90
CA ASP A 99 -12.62 19.34 -6.94
C ASP A 99 -12.75 17.83 -6.97
N THR A 100 -13.82 17.31 -6.35
CA THR A 100 -14.05 15.86 -6.22
C THR A 100 -14.25 15.16 -7.56
N ASP A 101 -14.78 15.85 -8.56
CA ASP A 101 -15.13 15.27 -9.86
C ASP A 101 -13.86 14.89 -10.65
N LYS A 102 -12.72 15.50 -10.31
CA LYS A 102 -11.41 15.21 -10.92
C LYS A 102 -10.61 14.14 -10.18
N ARG A 103 -11.08 13.69 -9.02
CA ARG A 103 -10.37 12.75 -8.17
C ARG A 103 -10.84 11.34 -8.45
N ARG A 104 -9.97 10.47 -8.97
CA ARG A 104 -10.26 9.04 -9.18
C ARG A 104 -10.48 8.33 -7.85
N GLY A 105 -11.22 7.21 -7.88
CA GLY A 105 -11.35 6.31 -6.74
C GLY A 105 -10.35 5.17 -6.81
N ILE A 106 -9.35 5.15 -5.94
CA ILE A 106 -8.24 4.18 -5.96
C ILE A 106 -8.14 3.45 -4.61
N ALA A 107 -6.93 3.13 -4.13
CA ALA A 107 -6.70 2.23 -2.99
C ALA A 107 -7.40 2.65 -1.68
N GLY A 108 -7.66 3.94 -1.50
CA GLY A 108 -8.39 4.45 -0.33
C GLY A 108 -9.83 3.92 -0.24
N CYS A 109 -10.42 3.51 -1.36
CA CYS A 109 -11.72 2.84 -1.39
C CYS A 109 -11.76 1.59 -0.48
N CYS A 110 -10.65 0.87 -0.34
CA CYS A 110 -10.57 -0.29 0.57
C CYS A 110 -10.71 0.09 2.05
N LEU A 111 -10.32 1.31 2.44
CA LEU A 111 -10.52 1.83 3.80
C LEU A 111 -12.00 2.10 4.09
N LEU A 112 -12.79 2.49 3.08
CA LEU A 112 -14.24 2.61 3.21
C LEU A 112 -14.88 1.26 3.52
N TYR A 113 -14.44 0.19 2.84
CA TYR A 113 -14.97 -1.16 3.12
C TYR A 113 -14.74 -1.57 4.56
N LYS A 114 -13.55 -1.28 5.08
CA LYS A 114 -13.18 -1.59 6.46
C LYS A 114 -14.04 -0.80 7.45
N ILE A 115 -14.05 0.53 7.34
CA ILE A 115 -14.69 1.38 8.34
C ILE A 115 -16.22 1.25 8.32
N LEU A 116 -16.82 1.17 7.12
CA LEU A 116 -18.27 1.06 6.97
C LEU A 116 -18.74 -0.35 7.33
N GLY A 117 -17.98 -1.38 6.99
CA GLY A 117 -18.27 -2.75 7.40
C GLY A 117 -18.26 -2.91 8.92
N ALA A 118 -17.25 -2.36 9.59
CA ALA A 118 -17.17 -2.37 11.06
C ALA A 118 -18.34 -1.59 11.70
N ALA A 119 -18.65 -0.42 11.17
CA ALA A 119 -19.78 0.39 11.65
C ALA A 119 -21.14 -0.31 11.44
N ALA A 120 -21.33 -0.95 10.28
CA ALA A 120 -22.54 -1.71 9.97
C ALA A 120 -22.70 -2.94 10.89
N SER A 121 -21.60 -3.64 11.19
CA SER A 121 -21.60 -4.76 12.15
C SER A 121 -21.96 -4.33 13.58
N GLN A 122 -21.78 -3.05 13.93
CA GLN A 122 -22.24 -2.48 15.19
C GLN A 122 -23.68 -1.95 15.14
N GLY A 123 -24.40 -2.19 14.03
CA GLY A 123 -25.82 -1.85 13.88
C GLY A 123 -26.09 -0.41 13.45
N ARG A 124 -25.10 0.33 12.94
CA ARG A 124 -25.30 1.68 12.39
C ARG A 124 -26.25 1.64 11.18
N GLY A 125 -27.20 2.56 11.15
CA GLY A 125 -28.19 2.66 10.07
C GLY A 125 -27.62 3.25 8.77
N LEU A 126 -28.36 3.13 7.67
CA LEU A 126 -27.96 3.61 6.34
C LEU A 126 -27.55 5.09 6.31
N ASP A 127 -28.29 5.96 7.00
CA ASP A 127 -28.01 7.40 7.04
C ASP A 127 -26.71 7.70 7.80
N GLU A 128 -26.49 7.02 8.92
CA GLU A 128 -25.24 7.12 9.70
C GLU A 128 -24.04 6.63 8.89
N LEU A 129 -24.19 5.50 8.17
CA LEU A 129 -23.14 4.96 7.31
C LEU A 129 -22.84 5.90 6.13
N THR A 130 -23.87 6.51 5.54
CA THR A 130 -23.71 7.49 4.45
C THR A 130 -22.95 8.72 4.94
N ALA A 131 -23.29 9.25 6.13
CA ALA A 131 -22.59 10.37 6.74
C ALA A 131 -21.13 10.03 7.10
N LEU A 132 -20.89 8.86 7.68
CA LEU A 132 -19.54 8.36 7.97
C LEU A 132 -18.71 8.23 6.68
N ALA A 133 -19.28 7.65 5.62
CA ALA A 133 -18.59 7.49 4.34
C ALA A 133 -18.21 8.85 3.74
N ALA A 134 -19.13 9.82 3.74
CA ALA A 134 -18.87 11.17 3.25
C ALA A 134 -17.72 11.84 4.03
N ARG A 135 -17.73 11.76 5.37
CA ARG A 135 -16.67 12.29 6.23
C ARG A 135 -15.31 11.64 5.93
N VAL A 136 -15.29 10.31 5.82
CA VAL A 136 -14.06 9.55 5.54
C VAL A 136 -13.50 9.90 4.15
N CYS A 137 -14.34 9.94 3.12
CA CYS A 137 -13.92 10.33 1.77
C CYS A 137 -13.28 11.72 1.72
N LEU A 138 -13.88 12.71 2.42
CA LEU A 138 -13.36 14.08 2.46
C LEU A 138 -11.99 14.19 3.13
N ASN A 139 -11.69 13.31 4.08
CA ASN A 139 -10.44 13.32 4.84
C ASN A 139 -9.38 12.35 4.30
N MET A 140 -9.64 11.72 3.16
CA MET A 140 -8.76 10.73 2.54
C MET A 140 -8.03 11.31 1.33
N ARG A 141 -6.76 10.95 1.18
CA ARG A 141 -5.91 11.34 0.05
C ARG A 141 -5.03 10.17 -0.36
N THR A 142 -4.98 9.85 -1.64
CA THR A 142 -4.11 8.82 -2.19
C THR A 142 -3.29 9.37 -3.34
N VAL A 143 -2.02 8.99 -3.46
CA VAL A 143 -1.20 9.24 -4.66
C VAL A 143 -0.45 7.96 -5.01
N GLY A 144 -0.50 7.58 -6.28
CA GLY A 144 0.21 6.43 -6.84
C GLY A 144 1.51 6.80 -7.56
N ALA A 145 2.40 5.84 -7.71
CA ALA A 145 3.50 5.89 -8.66
C ALA A 145 3.87 4.51 -9.17
N ALA A 146 4.41 4.45 -10.39
CA ALA A 146 4.80 3.20 -11.03
C ALA A 146 6.11 3.32 -11.82
N LEU A 147 6.90 2.25 -11.80
CA LEU A 147 8.12 2.04 -12.59
C LEU A 147 7.83 1.32 -13.92
N SER A 148 6.68 0.65 -14.01
CA SER A 148 6.12 0.11 -15.24
C SER A 148 4.60 0.16 -15.19
N SER A 149 3.96 0.28 -16.35
CA SER A 149 2.51 0.07 -16.44
C SER A 149 2.16 -1.41 -16.44
N CYS A 150 0.88 -1.73 -16.31
CA CYS A 150 0.38 -3.10 -16.38
C CYS A 150 0.13 -3.58 -17.82
N ALA A 151 0.16 -4.89 -18.02
CA ALA A 151 -0.27 -5.56 -19.24
C ALA A 151 -1.66 -6.17 -19.07
N LEU A 152 -2.54 -5.97 -20.08
CA LEU A 152 -3.77 -6.74 -20.14
C LEU A 152 -3.45 -8.22 -20.42
N PRO A 153 -4.22 -9.19 -19.89
CA PRO A 153 -3.96 -10.60 -20.13
C PRO A 153 -3.87 -10.93 -21.63
N GLY A 154 -2.73 -11.47 -22.06
CA GLY A 154 -2.47 -11.80 -23.47
C GLY A 154 -2.13 -10.62 -24.37
N GLY A 155 -1.98 -9.41 -23.82
CA GLY A 155 -1.58 -8.20 -24.53
C GLY A 155 -0.20 -7.69 -24.10
N PRO A 156 0.37 -6.73 -24.87
CA PRO A 156 1.54 -5.99 -24.43
C PRO A 156 1.19 -5.04 -23.26
N PRO A 157 2.20 -4.43 -22.60
CA PRO A 157 1.98 -3.37 -21.62
C PRO A 157 1.09 -2.25 -22.17
N SER A 158 0.17 -1.76 -21.35
CA SER A 158 -0.81 -0.71 -21.70
C SER A 158 -0.16 0.63 -22.05
N SER A 159 1.02 0.91 -21.49
CA SER A 159 1.86 2.05 -21.82
C SER A 159 3.33 1.70 -21.58
N SER A 160 4.23 2.45 -22.21
CA SER A 160 5.67 2.33 -22.00
C SER A 160 6.19 3.51 -21.18
N LEU A 161 6.90 3.18 -20.09
CA LEU A 161 7.67 4.13 -19.31
C LEU A 161 9.16 3.98 -19.72
N PRO A 162 9.89 5.06 -20.01
CA PRO A 162 11.31 4.97 -20.28
C PRO A 162 12.07 4.32 -19.12
N HIS A 163 13.08 3.51 -19.43
CA HIS A 163 13.91 2.90 -18.41
C HIS A 163 14.57 3.97 -17.50
N GLY A 164 14.53 3.75 -16.20
CA GLY A 164 15.06 4.69 -15.21
C GLY A 164 14.13 5.87 -14.90
N CYS A 165 12.88 5.85 -15.37
CA CYS A 165 11.85 6.81 -14.98
C CYS A 165 10.83 6.20 -14.01
N VAL A 166 10.11 7.07 -13.32
CA VAL A 166 8.92 6.76 -12.53
C VAL A 166 7.78 7.67 -12.99
N GLU A 167 6.57 7.12 -13.09
CA GLU A 167 5.36 7.87 -13.39
C GLU A 167 4.59 8.15 -12.10
N ILE A 168 4.39 9.42 -11.78
CA ILE A 168 3.67 9.89 -10.60
C ILE A 168 2.21 10.16 -10.97
N GLY A 169 1.30 9.66 -10.15
CA GLY A 169 -0.13 9.81 -10.35
C GLY A 169 -0.72 8.89 -11.39
N LEU A 170 -0.07 7.77 -11.73
CA LEU A 170 -0.63 6.79 -12.65
C LEU A 170 -1.92 6.17 -12.04
N GLY A 171 -2.94 5.97 -12.87
CA GLY A 171 -4.20 5.38 -12.44
C GLY A 171 -4.18 3.85 -12.38
N ILE A 172 -5.19 3.26 -11.74
CA ILE A 172 -5.25 1.80 -11.55
C ILE A 172 -5.59 1.00 -12.82
N HIS A 173 -5.96 1.66 -13.92
CA HIS A 173 -6.20 1.01 -15.21
C HIS A 173 -5.10 1.32 -16.24
N GLY A 174 -3.94 1.81 -15.78
CA GLY A 174 -2.84 2.22 -16.66
C GLY A 174 -3.03 3.62 -17.27
N GLU A 175 -3.97 4.41 -16.76
CA GLU A 175 -4.17 5.78 -17.24
C GLU A 175 -2.97 6.65 -16.93
N ARG A 176 -2.58 7.49 -17.90
CA ARG A 176 -1.46 8.40 -17.78
C ARG A 176 -1.55 9.21 -16.48
N GLY A 177 -0.44 9.23 -15.76
CA GLY A 177 -0.25 10.05 -14.58
C GLY A 177 0.04 11.50 -14.91
N LEU A 178 0.39 12.23 -13.87
CA LEU A 178 0.63 13.67 -13.92
C LEU A 178 2.02 13.99 -14.46
N ALA A 179 3.03 13.18 -14.11
CA ALA A 179 4.41 13.44 -14.50
C ALA A 179 5.22 12.15 -14.63
N GLN A 180 6.13 12.12 -15.61
CA GLN A 180 7.20 11.13 -15.70
C GLN A 180 8.52 11.81 -15.35
N VAL A 181 9.21 11.31 -14.34
CA VAL A 181 10.45 11.91 -13.82
C VAL A 181 11.54 10.85 -13.70
N PRO A 182 12.84 11.21 -13.76
CA PRO A 182 13.92 10.28 -13.47
C PRO A 182 13.76 9.65 -12.08
N PHE A 183 13.90 8.33 -11.99
CA PHE A 183 13.84 7.62 -10.73
C PHE A 183 15.13 7.86 -9.93
N ALA A 184 15.05 8.67 -8.88
CA ALA A 184 16.18 9.04 -8.02
C ALA A 184 16.26 8.17 -6.74
N GLY A 185 15.63 7.00 -6.74
CA GLY A 185 15.59 6.07 -5.60
C GLY A 185 14.35 6.21 -4.71
N ALA A 186 14.13 5.19 -3.88
CA ALA A 186 12.92 5.03 -3.06
C ALA A 186 12.67 6.22 -2.12
N ALA A 187 13.69 6.71 -1.43
CA ALA A 187 13.57 7.83 -0.49
C ALA A 187 13.08 9.13 -1.17
N ALA A 188 13.64 9.44 -2.35
CA ALA A 188 13.25 10.62 -3.11
C ALA A 188 11.81 10.50 -3.62
N LEU A 189 11.45 9.33 -4.18
CA LEU A 189 10.08 9.06 -4.61
C LEU A 189 9.09 9.18 -3.45
N THR A 190 9.37 8.56 -2.30
CA THR A 190 8.48 8.63 -1.14
C THR A 190 8.28 10.05 -0.65
N ARG A 191 9.35 10.85 -0.58
CA ARG A 191 9.26 12.27 -0.23
C ARG A 191 8.30 13.00 -1.17
N ASP A 192 8.49 12.83 -2.49
CA ASP A 192 7.67 13.52 -3.49
C ASP A 192 6.19 13.10 -3.41
N LEU A 193 5.90 11.83 -3.13
CA LEU A 193 4.53 11.32 -2.92
C LEU A 193 3.89 11.85 -1.64
N ILE A 194 4.61 11.88 -0.53
CA ILE A 194 4.08 12.45 0.71
C ILE A 194 3.89 13.96 0.57
N ASP A 195 4.82 14.68 -0.05
CA ASP A 195 4.67 16.12 -0.31
C ASP A 195 3.46 16.41 -1.20
N ALA A 196 3.18 15.55 -2.19
CA ALA A 196 1.97 15.61 -2.99
C ALA A 196 0.69 15.43 -2.15
N LEU A 197 0.67 14.46 -1.23
CA LEU A 197 -0.45 14.24 -0.32
C LEU A 197 -0.68 15.41 0.64
N LEU A 198 0.39 15.96 1.19
CA LEU A 198 0.34 17.04 2.18
C LEU A 198 -0.01 18.38 1.53
N ASN A 199 0.59 18.70 0.38
CA ASN A 199 0.60 20.05 -0.17
C ASN A 199 0.18 20.15 -1.64
N GLY A 200 -0.01 19.03 -2.33
CA GLY A 200 -0.27 18.97 -3.78
C GLY A 200 1.02 18.93 -4.60
N TYR A 201 0.87 18.58 -5.89
CA TYR A 201 1.98 18.32 -6.81
C TYR A 201 1.90 19.18 -8.06
N GLY A 202 3.05 19.67 -8.54
CA GLY A 202 3.15 20.44 -9.78
C GLY A 202 2.17 21.62 -9.84
N GLU A 203 1.48 21.76 -10.97
CA GLU A 203 0.47 22.80 -11.22
C GLU A 203 -0.79 22.66 -10.35
N HIS A 204 -1.06 21.47 -9.80
CA HIS A 204 -2.24 21.22 -8.96
C HIS A 204 -2.03 21.57 -7.49
N ARG A 205 -0.85 22.08 -7.10
CA ARG A 205 -0.57 22.54 -5.72
C ARG A 205 -1.62 23.54 -5.22
N ALA A 206 -2.04 24.49 -6.05
CA ALA A 206 -3.08 25.47 -5.68
C ALA A 206 -4.49 24.85 -5.55
N ALA A 207 -4.72 23.70 -6.18
CA ALA A 207 -5.96 22.92 -6.10
C ALA A 207 -5.98 21.94 -4.91
N THR A 208 -4.88 21.83 -4.15
CA THR A 208 -4.79 21.02 -2.93
C THR A 208 -4.94 21.90 -1.70
N THR A 209 -5.73 21.43 -0.73
CA THR A 209 -5.80 22.02 0.61
C THR A 209 -4.63 21.47 1.44
N PRO A 210 -3.68 22.30 1.92
CA PRO A 210 -2.55 21.80 2.71
C PRO A 210 -3.01 21.11 4.01
N LEU A 211 -2.29 20.05 4.43
CA LEU A 211 -2.48 19.45 5.75
C LEU A 211 -1.63 20.17 6.80
N ALA A 212 -2.24 20.49 7.93
CA ALA A 212 -1.57 21.15 9.04
C ALA A 212 -0.73 20.16 9.87
N ARG A 213 0.29 20.69 10.56
CA ARG A 213 1.04 19.93 11.57
C ARG A 213 0.14 19.55 12.75
N GLY A 214 0.44 18.43 13.41
CA GLY A 214 -0.29 17.92 14.58
C GLY A 214 -1.51 17.05 14.25
N LEU A 215 -1.87 16.91 12.97
CA LEU A 215 -2.96 16.04 12.54
C LEU A 215 -2.60 14.57 12.77
N ARG A 216 -3.60 13.78 13.16
CA ARG A 216 -3.50 12.33 13.26
C ARG A 216 -3.96 11.68 11.97
N ALA A 217 -3.26 10.64 11.51
CA ALA A 217 -3.62 9.95 10.27
C ALA A 217 -3.36 8.44 10.34
N LEU A 218 -4.13 7.68 9.56
CA LEU A 218 -3.82 6.30 9.19
C LEU A 218 -3.06 6.30 7.87
N LEU A 219 -2.05 5.44 7.75
CA LEU A 219 -1.21 5.28 6.57
C LEU A 219 -1.48 3.91 5.93
N LEU A 220 -1.87 3.91 4.66
CA LEU A 220 -1.93 2.70 3.83
C LEU A 220 -0.85 2.77 2.75
N VAL A 221 0.02 1.77 2.68
CA VAL A 221 0.97 1.60 1.58
C VAL A 221 0.51 0.40 0.76
N ASN A 222 -0.15 0.69 -0.36
CA ASN A 222 -0.76 -0.31 -1.21
C ASN A 222 0.15 -0.65 -2.40
N ASN A 223 0.30 -1.94 -2.66
CA ASN A 223 1.03 -2.49 -3.79
C ASN A 223 0.12 -2.61 -5.01
N LEU A 224 0.56 -2.08 -6.16
CA LEU A 224 -0.20 -2.10 -7.41
C LEU A 224 -0.03 -3.41 -8.19
N GLY A 225 0.81 -4.35 -7.74
CA GLY A 225 0.95 -5.66 -8.35
C GLY A 225 2.32 -6.28 -8.09
N ALA A 226 3.31 -5.85 -8.89
CA ALA A 226 4.63 -6.45 -8.97
C ALA A 226 5.69 -5.87 -8.02
N THR A 227 5.32 -4.93 -7.15
CA THR A 227 6.26 -4.43 -6.12
C THR A 227 6.56 -5.55 -5.12
N THR A 228 7.82 -5.75 -4.76
CA THR A 228 8.21 -6.74 -3.76
C THR A 228 7.85 -6.27 -2.36
N ASP A 229 7.69 -7.20 -1.42
CA ASP A 229 7.38 -6.82 -0.04
C ASP A 229 8.52 -6.02 0.61
N MET A 230 9.78 -6.27 0.21
CA MET A 230 10.94 -5.48 0.65
C MET A 230 10.84 -4.02 0.19
N GLU A 231 10.55 -3.78 -1.09
CA GLU A 231 10.35 -2.43 -1.63
C GLU A 231 9.18 -1.73 -0.93
N LEU A 232 8.06 -2.43 -0.73
CA LEU A 232 6.87 -1.87 -0.09
C LEU A 232 7.17 -1.40 1.34
N HIS A 233 7.88 -2.21 2.13
CA HIS A 233 8.23 -1.86 3.51
C HIS A 233 9.35 -0.81 3.59
N LEU A 234 10.25 -0.74 2.59
CA LEU A 234 11.21 0.35 2.46
C LEU A 234 10.48 1.69 2.27
N ILE A 235 9.48 1.72 1.39
CA ILE A 235 8.64 2.90 1.14
C ILE A 235 7.86 3.28 2.39
N ALA A 236 7.26 2.31 3.10
CA ALA A 236 6.56 2.57 4.36
C ALA A 236 7.48 3.20 5.42
N SER A 237 8.73 2.71 5.53
CA SER A 237 9.74 3.25 6.44
C SER A 237 10.09 4.71 6.11
N HIS A 238 10.30 5.04 4.82
CA HIS A 238 10.53 6.41 4.39
C HIS A 238 9.32 7.32 4.62
N ALA A 239 8.11 6.82 4.35
CA ALA A 239 6.87 7.57 4.52
C ALA A 239 6.66 7.96 5.98
N LEU A 240 6.87 7.02 6.91
CA LEU A 240 6.74 7.25 8.34
C LEU A 240 7.68 8.35 8.85
N ARG A 241 8.95 8.33 8.42
CA ARG A 241 9.92 9.36 8.80
C ARG A 241 9.52 10.73 8.24
N HIS A 242 9.20 10.80 6.96
CA HIS A 242 8.85 12.07 6.32
C HIS A 242 7.55 12.68 6.87
N LEU A 243 6.56 11.84 7.20
CA LEU A 243 5.34 12.27 7.88
C LEU A 243 5.63 12.79 9.30
N ALA A 244 6.51 12.13 10.06
CA ALA A 244 6.93 12.60 11.38
C ALA A 244 7.64 13.96 11.32
N ASP A 245 8.55 14.16 10.36
CA ASP A 245 9.24 15.44 10.14
C ASP A 245 8.24 16.55 9.75
N ALA A 246 7.25 16.21 8.93
CA ALA A 246 6.12 17.07 8.59
C ALA A 246 5.15 17.30 9.76
N GLY A 247 5.33 16.64 10.91
CA GLY A 247 4.50 16.79 12.09
C GLY A 247 3.15 16.08 12.02
N ILE A 248 2.98 15.11 11.14
CA ILE A 248 1.78 14.26 11.07
C ILE A 248 1.98 13.07 12.01
N VAL A 249 1.00 12.83 12.89
CA VAL A 249 1.01 11.73 13.85
C VAL A 249 0.34 10.52 13.22
N VAL A 250 1.15 9.58 12.71
CA VAL A 250 0.63 8.33 12.16
C VAL A 250 0.23 7.40 13.30
N VAL A 251 -1.07 7.10 13.43
CA VAL A 251 -1.62 6.28 14.53
C VAL A 251 -1.80 4.80 14.15
N GLY A 252 -1.65 4.47 12.88
CA GLY A 252 -1.72 3.11 12.38
C GLY A 252 -1.19 3.04 10.95
N VAL A 253 -0.52 1.94 10.63
CA VAL A 253 0.05 1.65 9.32
C VAL A 253 -0.45 0.30 8.82
N SER A 254 -0.79 0.23 7.55
CA SER A 254 -1.05 -1.03 6.87
C SER A 254 -0.29 -1.09 5.54
N CYS A 255 0.39 -2.20 5.27
CA CYS A 255 1.14 -2.41 4.03
C CYS A 255 0.65 -3.72 3.39
N GLY A 256 0.32 -3.70 2.09
CA GLY A 256 -0.15 -4.92 1.44
C GLY A 256 -0.65 -4.70 0.01
N ARG A 257 -1.22 -5.77 -0.56
CA ARG A 257 -1.92 -5.76 -1.85
C ARG A 257 -3.41 -5.68 -1.57
N TYR A 258 -3.99 -4.48 -1.69
CA TYR A 258 -5.41 -4.23 -1.38
C TYR A 258 -6.21 -3.86 -2.62
N MET A 259 -5.65 -3.01 -3.47
CA MET A 259 -6.20 -2.69 -4.78
C MET A 259 -5.06 -2.65 -5.78
N THR A 260 -4.95 -3.71 -6.58
CA THR A 260 -3.88 -3.84 -7.58
C THR A 260 -4.27 -3.18 -8.90
N ALA A 261 -3.35 -3.23 -9.84
CA ALA A 261 -3.51 -2.94 -11.25
C ALA A 261 -2.74 -4.01 -12.02
N LEU A 262 -3.25 -5.25 -11.99
CA LEU A 262 -2.62 -6.44 -12.58
C LEU A 262 -1.15 -6.59 -12.14
N ASP A 263 -0.20 -6.58 -13.08
CA ASP A 263 1.23 -6.77 -12.88
C ASP A 263 2.02 -5.45 -12.79
N MET A 264 1.35 -4.32 -12.53
CA MET A 264 2.00 -3.02 -12.43
C MET A 264 3.10 -3.02 -11.36
N HIS A 265 4.33 -2.66 -11.73
CA HIS A 265 5.40 -2.42 -10.77
C HIS A 265 5.24 -1.02 -10.20
N GLY A 266 4.40 -0.90 -9.18
CA GLY A 266 4.09 0.38 -8.56
C GLY A 266 3.47 0.24 -7.19
N LEU A 267 3.20 1.40 -6.58
CA LEU A 267 2.59 1.52 -5.28
C LEU A 267 1.69 2.74 -5.20
N SER A 268 0.88 2.79 -4.17
CA SER A 268 0.12 3.98 -3.78
C SER A 268 0.21 4.19 -2.28
N ILE A 269 0.23 5.45 -1.87
CA ILE A 269 0.21 5.86 -0.47
C ILE A 269 -1.11 6.58 -0.22
N THR A 270 -1.90 6.08 0.73
CA THR A 270 -3.11 6.74 1.22
C THR A 270 -2.88 7.27 2.64
N LEU A 271 -3.27 8.52 2.86
CA LEU A 271 -3.48 9.09 4.18
C LEU A 271 -4.98 9.26 4.41
N LEU A 272 -5.47 8.71 5.52
CA LEU A 272 -6.78 9.03 6.07
C LEU A 272 -6.58 9.88 7.33
N VAL A 273 -6.87 11.17 7.23
CA VAL A 273 -6.82 12.09 8.37
C VAL A 273 -7.97 11.77 9.31
N VAL A 274 -7.66 11.63 10.60
CA VAL A 274 -8.65 11.32 11.63
C VAL A 274 -9.45 12.58 11.94
N ALA A 275 -10.70 12.60 11.50
CA ALA A 275 -11.63 13.69 11.80
C ALA A 275 -12.21 13.58 13.21
N GLU A 276 -12.59 12.35 13.60
CA GLU A 276 -13.18 12.05 14.90
C GLU A 276 -12.48 10.84 15.51
N ASP A 277 -12.13 10.92 16.80
CA ASP A 277 -11.45 9.82 17.51
C ASP A 277 -12.30 8.53 17.54
N ALA A 278 -13.62 8.66 17.52
CA ALA A 278 -14.54 7.53 17.44
C ALA A 278 -14.38 6.72 16.13
N ASP A 279 -13.95 7.35 15.04
CA ASP A 279 -13.73 6.67 13.75
C ASP A 279 -12.54 5.70 13.81
N LEU A 280 -11.60 5.93 14.73
CA LEU A 280 -10.48 5.03 14.94
C LEU A 280 -10.90 3.69 15.52
N ASP A 281 -11.99 3.62 16.28
CA ASP A 281 -12.46 2.35 16.84
C ASP A 281 -12.88 1.40 15.70
N PHE A 282 -13.54 1.90 14.66
CA PHE A 282 -13.91 1.12 13.48
C PHE A 282 -12.70 0.70 12.62
N MET A 283 -11.57 1.38 12.74
CA MET A 283 -10.36 1.09 11.96
C MET A 283 -9.34 0.22 12.71
N LEU A 284 -9.19 0.43 14.02
CA LEU A 284 -8.11 -0.16 14.83
C LEU A 284 -8.63 -1.23 15.80
N ARG A 285 -9.85 -1.09 16.34
CA ARG A 285 -10.44 -2.05 17.27
C ARG A 285 -11.30 -3.07 16.54
N THR A 286 -10.74 -3.62 15.48
CA THR A 286 -11.45 -4.57 14.64
C THR A 286 -11.28 -5.97 15.19
N ASP A 287 -12.35 -6.76 15.13
CA ASP A 287 -12.41 -8.13 15.62
C ASP A 287 -11.54 -9.10 14.79
N ALA A 288 -11.65 -10.39 15.11
CA ALA A 288 -11.01 -11.46 14.33
C ALA A 288 -11.51 -11.55 12.87
N LEU A 289 -12.60 -10.87 12.49
CA LEU A 289 -13.18 -10.95 11.14
C LEU A 289 -12.44 -10.02 10.17
N GLN A 290 -12.04 -8.83 10.60
CA GLN A 290 -11.36 -7.88 9.71
C GLN A 290 -9.83 -7.95 9.73
N LYS A 291 -9.23 -8.34 10.86
CA LYS A 291 -7.76 -8.35 11.00
C LYS A 291 -7.03 -9.20 9.95
N PRO A 292 -7.51 -10.40 9.56
CA PRO A 292 -6.80 -11.22 8.58
C PRO A 292 -6.68 -10.59 7.19
N LEU A 293 -7.60 -9.69 6.82
CA LEU A 293 -7.63 -9.06 5.50
C LEU A 293 -6.89 -7.73 5.46
N MET A 294 -7.02 -6.89 6.49
CA MET A 294 -6.32 -5.61 6.58
C MET A 294 -6.17 -5.21 8.05
N ASN A 295 -4.96 -5.44 8.57
CA ASN A 295 -4.59 -5.01 9.90
C ASN A 295 -3.85 -3.67 9.86
N PHE A 296 -4.05 -2.87 10.89
CA PHE A 296 -3.28 -1.65 11.14
C PHE A 296 -2.44 -1.83 12.38
N ASP A 297 -1.14 -1.64 12.23
CA ASP A 297 -0.20 -1.69 13.33
C ASP A 297 0.20 -0.29 13.75
N ALA A 298 0.20 -0.03 15.06
CA ALA A 298 0.69 1.23 15.59
C ALA A 298 2.22 1.31 15.35
N PRO A 299 2.74 2.37 14.72
CA PRO A 299 4.17 2.49 14.50
C PRO A 299 4.89 2.62 15.85
N GLN A 300 5.98 1.87 16.03
CA GLN A 300 6.79 1.99 17.24
C GLN A 300 7.60 3.29 17.21
N ALA A 301 7.42 4.13 18.22
CA ALA A 301 8.18 5.36 18.43
C ALA A 301 9.20 5.19 19.58
N PRO A 302 10.42 5.74 19.46
CA PRO A 302 10.90 6.56 18.35
C PRO A 302 11.24 5.75 17.10
N LEU A 303 11.02 6.32 15.91
CA LEU A 303 11.47 5.75 14.62
C LEU A 303 13.01 5.81 14.46
N SER A 304 13.74 6.14 15.53
CA SER A 304 15.19 6.13 15.58
C SER A 304 15.70 4.71 15.34
N LEU A 305 16.77 4.59 14.55
CA LEU A 305 17.50 3.34 14.42
C LEU A 305 18.05 2.96 15.80
N VAL A 306 17.38 2.02 16.47
CA VAL A 306 17.94 1.38 17.66
C VAL A 306 19.07 0.49 17.15
N PRO A 307 20.31 0.64 17.66
CA PRO A 307 21.36 -0.31 17.34
C PRO A 307 20.86 -1.71 17.66
N GLY A 308 20.79 -2.56 16.65
CA GLY A 308 20.48 -3.97 16.85
C GLY A 308 21.50 -4.62 17.78
N PRO A 309 21.23 -5.83 18.29
CA PRO A 309 22.25 -6.60 18.99
C PRO A 309 23.50 -6.69 18.11
N LEU A 310 24.67 -6.50 18.72
CA LEU A 310 25.94 -6.62 18.00
C LEU A 310 26.01 -8.01 17.37
N THR A 311 26.47 -8.06 16.12
CA THR A 311 26.75 -9.35 15.47
C THR A 311 27.89 -10.05 16.20
N ALA A 312 27.97 -11.37 16.08
CA ALA A 312 29.09 -12.15 16.63
C ALA A 312 30.46 -11.60 16.15
N LEU A 313 30.52 -11.10 14.91
CA LEU A 313 31.72 -10.46 14.37
C LEU A 313 32.05 -9.15 15.10
N GLN A 314 31.06 -8.28 15.31
CA GLN A 314 31.26 -7.03 16.04
C GLN A 314 31.68 -7.29 17.50
N LEU A 315 31.10 -8.30 18.15
CA LEU A 315 31.51 -8.75 19.49
C LEU A 315 32.95 -9.29 19.49
N ALA A 316 33.32 -10.10 18.49
CA ALA A 316 34.68 -10.62 18.36
C ALA A 316 35.70 -9.50 18.10
N GLN A 317 35.35 -8.51 17.28
CA GLN A 317 36.19 -7.32 17.01
C GLN A 317 36.38 -6.47 18.26
N GLN A 318 35.32 -6.25 19.06
CA GLN A 318 35.44 -5.57 20.34
C GLN A 318 36.34 -6.35 21.31
N ALA A 319 36.11 -7.66 21.46
CA ALA A 319 36.94 -8.51 22.31
C ALA A 319 38.39 -8.62 21.83
N ALA A 320 38.66 -8.44 20.54
CA ALA A 320 40.00 -8.39 19.97
C ALA A 320 40.66 -7.01 20.20
N ALA A 321 39.90 -5.92 20.08
CA ALA A 321 40.36 -4.57 20.41
C ALA A 321 40.75 -4.47 21.89
N ASP A 322 39.98 -5.08 22.79
CA ASP A 322 40.31 -5.16 24.22
C ASP A 322 41.61 -5.98 24.48
N ARG A 323 41.96 -6.88 23.56
CA ARG A 323 43.18 -7.68 23.60
C ARG A 323 44.36 -7.05 22.86
N ALA A 324 44.18 -5.90 22.21
CA ALA A 324 45.22 -5.24 21.39
C ALA A 324 46.43 -4.72 22.20
N GLY A 325 46.38 -4.78 23.54
CA GLY A 325 47.55 -4.54 24.41
C GLY A 325 48.49 -5.73 24.57
N ALA A 326 48.19 -6.90 23.99
CA ALA A 326 49.05 -8.08 24.06
C ALA A 326 50.22 -7.98 23.07
N ALA A 327 51.43 -8.35 23.51
CA ALA A 327 52.60 -8.43 22.63
C ALA A 327 52.34 -9.40 21.48
N ALA A 328 52.77 -9.03 20.26
CA ALA A 328 52.64 -9.89 19.09
C ALA A 328 53.32 -11.25 19.36
N PRO A 329 52.64 -12.38 19.11
CA PRO A 329 53.23 -13.70 19.35
C PRO A 329 54.52 -13.89 18.54
N SER A 330 55.58 -14.30 19.23
CA SER A 330 56.93 -14.49 18.67
C SER A 330 57.44 -15.91 18.93
N GLY A 331 58.30 -16.42 18.04
CA GLY A 331 58.91 -17.74 18.16
C GLY A 331 58.59 -18.65 16.99
N GLU A 332 59.14 -19.86 17.00
CA GLU A 332 59.04 -20.82 15.89
C GLU A 332 57.59 -21.20 15.57
N LEU A 333 56.77 -21.48 16.59
CA LEU A 333 55.35 -21.79 16.42
C LEU A 333 54.59 -20.65 15.72
N ALA A 334 54.84 -19.39 16.12
CA ALA A 334 54.19 -18.23 15.51
C ALA A 334 54.56 -18.07 14.03
N THR A 335 55.84 -18.29 13.70
CA THR A 335 56.33 -18.27 12.32
C THR A 335 55.70 -19.39 11.48
N THR A 336 55.65 -20.62 11.99
CA THR A 336 55.06 -21.76 11.30
C THR A 336 53.56 -21.57 11.09
N THR A 337 52.83 -21.11 12.11
CA THR A 337 51.40 -20.82 11.99
C THR A 337 51.12 -19.73 10.95
N ARG A 338 51.91 -18.64 10.95
CA ARG A 338 51.79 -17.59 9.93
C ARG A 338 52.01 -18.13 8.52
N PHE A 339 53.06 -18.93 8.34
CA PHE A 339 53.36 -19.55 7.05
C PHE A 339 52.20 -20.42 6.54
N VAL A 340 51.59 -21.23 7.41
CA VAL A 340 50.42 -22.07 7.04
C VAL A 340 49.26 -21.20 6.56
N PHE A 341 48.89 -20.15 7.30
CA PHE A 341 47.79 -19.28 6.91
C PHE A 341 48.08 -18.47 5.65
N GLU A 342 49.30 -17.96 5.47
CA GLU A 342 49.71 -17.29 4.22
C GLU A 342 49.64 -18.23 3.01
N ARG A 343 50.03 -19.51 3.17
CA ARG A 343 49.90 -20.52 2.11
C ARG A 343 48.44 -20.82 1.79
N LEU A 344 47.58 -20.95 2.80
CA LEU A 344 46.15 -21.16 2.61
C LEU A 344 45.49 -19.97 1.90
N ALA A 345 45.80 -18.74 2.30
CA ALA A 345 45.30 -17.52 1.66
C ALA A 345 45.76 -17.40 0.19
N ALA A 346 46.98 -17.83 -0.13
CA ALA A 346 47.51 -17.84 -1.50
C ALA A 346 46.86 -18.90 -2.40
N MET A 347 46.16 -19.88 -1.85
CA MET A 347 45.48 -20.94 -2.59
C MET A 347 44.04 -20.60 -2.97
N GLU A 348 43.60 -19.33 -2.83
CA GLU A 348 42.23 -18.87 -3.08
C GLU A 348 41.63 -19.43 -4.39
N SER A 349 42.30 -19.25 -5.53
CA SER A 349 41.77 -19.67 -6.83
C SER A 349 41.63 -21.20 -6.94
N VAL A 350 42.57 -21.96 -6.37
CA VAL A 350 42.57 -23.42 -6.39
C VAL A 350 41.45 -23.96 -5.51
N LEU A 351 41.27 -23.38 -4.32
CA LEU A 351 40.23 -23.78 -3.38
C LEU A 351 38.84 -23.44 -3.92
N ASN A 352 38.64 -22.27 -4.53
CA ASN A 352 37.38 -21.92 -5.21
C ASN A 352 37.09 -22.87 -6.38
N ALA A 353 38.11 -23.27 -7.16
CA ALA A 353 37.92 -24.19 -8.28
C ALA A 353 37.50 -25.58 -7.81
N LEU A 354 38.14 -26.12 -6.77
CA LEU A 354 37.77 -27.41 -6.17
C LEU A 354 36.36 -27.38 -5.56
N ASP A 355 36.01 -26.27 -4.93
CA ASP A 355 34.70 -26.08 -4.32
C ASP A 355 33.61 -25.92 -5.38
N ALA A 356 33.86 -25.24 -6.50
CA ALA A 356 32.89 -25.05 -7.58
C ALA A 356 32.44 -26.36 -8.26
N ASP A 357 33.20 -27.45 -8.12
CA ASP A 357 32.83 -28.76 -8.69
C ASP A 357 31.56 -29.36 -8.04
N VAL A 358 31.29 -29.04 -6.76
CA VAL A 358 30.15 -29.59 -6.00
C VAL A 358 29.45 -28.59 -5.07
N GLY A 359 30.07 -27.45 -4.81
CA GLY A 359 29.64 -26.37 -3.94
C GLY A 359 29.43 -25.05 -4.70
N ASP A 360 29.58 -23.93 -4.01
CA ASP A 360 29.32 -22.58 -4.52
C ASP A 360 30.58 -21.86 -5.02
N GLY A 361 31.76 -22.47 -4.86
CA GLY A 361 33.01 -21.99 -5.45
C GLY A 361 33.60 -20.80 -4.70
N ASP A 362 33.35 -20.72 -3.40
CA ASP A 362 33.70 -19.57 -2.56
C ASP A 362 34.64 -19.92 -1.40
N LEU A 363 34.96 -21.21 -1.19
CA LEU A 363 35.83 -21.70 -0.11
C LEU A 363 37.17 -20.95 0.00
N GLY A 364 37.87 -20.77 -1.11
CA GLY A 364 39.14 -20.06 -1.16
C GLY A 364 39.02 -18.58 -0.82
N SER A 365 37.95 -17.94 -1.28
CA SER A 365 37.64 -16.55 -0.92
C SER A 365 37.24 -16.43 0.55
N GLY A 366 36.55 -17.44 1.11
CA GLY A 366 36.29 -17.57 2.54
C GLY A 366 37.58 -17.68 3.37
N VAL A 367 38.49 -18.57 2.96
CA VAL A 367 39.79 -18.78 3.62
C VAL A 367 40.67 -17.54 3.58
N ARG A 368 40.65 -16.76 2.48
CA ARG A 368 41.41 -15.50 2.38
C ARG A 368 40.81 -14.35 3.21
N ARG A 369 39.47 -14.32 3.36
CA ARG A 369 38.78 -13.31 4.19
C ARG A 369 39.06 -13.50 5.68
N ALA A 370 39.26 -14.74 6.11
CA ALA A 370 39.56 -15.12 7.50
C ALA A 370 41.02 -14.81 7.87
#